data_AF-A0A5J4RP18-F1
#
_entry.id   AF-A0A5J4RP18-F1
#
_cell.length_a   1.000
_cell.length_b   1.000
_cell.length_c   1.000
_cell.angle_alpha   90.00
_cell.angle_beta   90.00
_cell.angle_gamma   90.00
#
_symmetry.space_group_name_H-M   'P 1'
#
loop_
_entity.id
_entity.type
_entity.pdbx_description
1 polymer ?
#
loop_
_entity_poly.entity_id
_entity_poly.type
_entity_poly.pdbx_seq_one_letter_code
_entity_poly.pdbx_strand_id
1 'polypeptide(L)'
;MNKVFVLSLIGIFLLLSCSIKPDIQITRDENISFRFKATDKYLLLPIEDTSEELKTNIFIDGKEIAGYIIRLAKDKVDYWVPLDLSEWQGKEIRIDISGLNESAVCLKKIKQSDTFDFKYNETYRPAYHFTPPYGWMNDPNGMVYYAGEYHLFYQYNPFGTRWQNMSWGHAVSTDLVHWEHL
;
A
#
# COMPACT_ATOMS: atom_id res chain seq x y z
N MET A 1 -66.96 -1.49 22.58
CA MET A 1 -66.41 -1.86 21.26
C MET A 1 -65.31 -0.87 20.91
N ASN A 2 -64.04 -1.20 21.14
CA ASN A 2 -62.92 -0.43 20.60
C ASN A 2 -61.56 -1.10 20.88
N LYS A 3 -60.74 -1.09 19.81
CA LYS A 3 -59.27 -1.19 19.74
C LYS A 3 -58.63 -2.58 19.91
N VAL A 4 -58.46 -3.21 18.74
CA VAL A 4 -57.42 -4.20 18.44
C VAL A 4 -56.04 -3.56 18.67
N PHE A 5 -55.23 -4.14 19.54
CA PHE A 5 -53.80 -3.84 19.66
C PHE A 5 -53.04 -4.76 18.70
N VAL A 6 -52.57 -4.20 17.59
CA VAL A 6 -51.61 -4.87 16.71
C VAL A 6 -50.22 -4.60 17.29
N LEU A 7 -49.65 -5.60 17.96
CA LEU A 7 -48.22 -5.61 18.30
C LEU A 7 -47.44 -5.91 17.02
N SER A 8 -46.95 -4.86 16.37
CA SER A 8 -45.99 -4.98 15.27
C SER A 8 -44.65 -5.39 15.85
N LEU A 9 -44.20 -6.62 15.62
CA LEU A 9 -42.82 -7.02 15.82
C LEU A 9 -41.94 -6.20 14.85
N ILE A 10 -41.29 -5.16 15.37
CA ILE A 10 -40.18 -4.51 14.67
C ILE A 10 -38.99 -5.46 14.83
N GLY A 11 -38.74 -6.25 13.79
CA GLY A 11 -37.51 -7.01 13.64
C GLY A 11 -36.34 -6.04 13.52
N ILE A 12 -35.62 -5.83 14.62
CA ILE A 12 -34.34 -5.14 14.58
C ILE A 12 -33.35 -6.11 13.92
N PHE A 13 -33.17 -5.97 12.61
CA PHE A 13 -32.01 -6.49 11.91
C PHE A 13 -30.80 -5.68 12.39
N LEU A 14 -30.21 -6.10 13.51
CA LEU A 14 -28.81 -5.79 13.79
C LEU A 14 -28.01 -6.51 12.71
N LEU A 15 -27.67 -5.77 11.65
CA LEU A 15 -26.56 -6.13 10.77
C LEU A 15 -25.29 -6.08 11.63
N LEU A 16 -24.99 -7.20 12.28
CA LEU A 16 -23.61 -7.52 12.62
C LEU A 16 -22.86 -7.62 11.29
N SER A 17 -22.24 -6.54 10.83
CA SER A 17 -21.10 -6.65 9.92
C SER A 17 -19.92 -7.15 10.75
N CYS A 18 -19.95 -8.44 11.08
CA CYS A 18 -18.74 -9.15 11.43
C CYS A 18 -17.93 -9.25 10.14
N SER A 19 -17.12 -8.24 9.83
CA SER A 19 -16.22 -8.30 8.67
C SER A 19 -15.09 -9.25 9.03
N ILE A 20 -15.32 -10.53 8.81
CA ILE A 20 -14.30 -11.57 8.87
C ILE A 20 -13.32 -11.27 7.70
N LYS A 21 -12.31 -10.43 7.93
CA LYS A 21 -11.12 -10.40 7.07
C LYS A 21 -10.18 -11.48 7.62
N PRO A 22 -9.89 -12.50 6.79
CA PRO A 22 -8.75 -12.34 5.89
C PRO A 22 -9.07 -12.83 4.48
N ASP A 23 -9.23 -11.92 3.53
CA ASP A 23 -9.55 -12.22 2.13
C ASP A 23 -8.30 -12.55 1.30
N ILE A 24 -7.19 -12.87 1.97
CA ILE A 24 -5.90 -13.16 1.33
C ILE A 24 -5.58 -14.64 1.48
N GLN A 25 -5.67 -15.35 0.35
CA GLN A 25 -5.30 -16.75 0.22
C GLN A 25 -3.81 -16.86 -0.13
N ILE A 26 -3.13 -17.84 0.46
CA ILE A 26 -1.71 -18.10 0.20
C ILE A 26 -1.58 -19.43 -0.51
N THR A 27 -1.04 -19.42 -1.74
CA THR A 27 -0.69 -20.64 -2.49
C THR A 27 0.82 -20.86 -2.47
N ARG A 28 1.23 -22.13 -2.56
CA ARG A 28 2.62 -22.59 -2.45
C ARG A 28 2.89 -23.55 -3.59
N ASP A 29 3.18 -22.99 -4.76
CA ASP A 29 3.54 -23.76 -5.94
C ASP A 29 5.06 -23.63 -6.13
N GLU A 30 5.52 -23.09 -7.26
CA GLU A 30 6.94 -22.74 -7.45
C GLU A 30 7.36 -21.52 -6.60
N ASN A 31 6.44 -20.57 -6.40
CA ASN A 31 6.60 -19.39 -5.57
C ASN A 31 5.48 -19.33 -4.52
N ILE A 32 5.73 -18.64 -3.41
CA ILE A 32 4.66 -18.28 -2.48
C ILE A 32 3.87 -17.13 -3.10
N SER A 33 2.56 -17.29 -3.20
CA SER A 33 1.68 -16.29 -3.82
C SER A 33 0.57 -15.86 -2.87
N PHE A 34 0.32 -14.56 -2.78
CA PHE A 34 -0.88 -14.01 -2.15
C PHE A 34 -1.94 -13.78 -3.21
N ARG A 35 -3.18 -14.22 -2.98
CA ARG A 35 -4.33 -14.01 -3.87
C ARG A 35 -5.48 -13.40 -3.08
N PHE A 36 -6.05 -12.31 -3.58
CA PHE A 36 -7.13 -11.62 -2.91
C PHE A 36 -7.93 -10.75 -3.87
N LYS A 37 -9.15 -10.38 -3.49
CA LYS A 37 -9.90 -9.34 -4.18
C LYS A 37 -9.53 -7.98 -3.60
N ALA A 38 -9.21 -6.99 -4.44
CA ALA A 38 -9.00 -5.63 -3.94
C ALA A 38 -10.32 -5.05 -3.45
N THR A 39 -10.43 -4.83 -2.14
CA THR A 39 -11.62 -4.24 -1.50
C THR A 39 -11.32 -2.94 -0.79
N ASP A 40 -10.08 -2.79 -0.31
CA ASP A 40 -9.64 -1.58 0.38
C ASP A 40 -8.69 -0.80 -0.51
N LYS A 41 -8.44 0.46 -0.13
CA LYS A 41 -7.56 1.35 -0.89
C LYS A 41 -6.12 0.82 -1.00
N TYR A 42 -5.59 0.20 0.05
CA TYR A 42 -4.19 -0.22 0.11
C TYR A 42 -4.03 -1.69 0.45
N LEU A 43 -2.99 -2.33 -0.11
CA LEU A 43 -2.35 -3.49 0.49
C LEU A 43 -1.13 -3.02 1.29
N LEU A 44 -1.09 -3.30 2.58
CA LEU A 44 0.04 -2.96 3.44
C LEU A 44 1.08 -4.09 3.44
N LEU A 45 2.23 -3.79 2.86
CA LEU A 45 3.39 -4.66 2.78
C LEU A 45 4.28 -4.45 4.01
N PRO A 46 4.49 -5.47 4.87
CA PRO A 46 5.41 -5.38 5.99
C PRO A 46 6.85 -5.51 5.48
N ILE A 47 7.69 -4.55 5.83
CA ILE A 47 9.07 -4.44 5.39
C ILE A 47 10.01 -4.71 6.56
N GLU A 48 11.13 -5.38 6.26
CA GLU A 48 12.28 -5.49 7.16
C GLU A 48 13.51 -5.01 6.40
N ASP A 49 14.08 -3.88 6.81
CA ASP A 49 15.06 -3.17 5.98
C ASP A 49 16.38 -3.95 5.82
N THR A 50 16.64 -4.85 6.77
CA THR A 50 17.79 -5.75 6.79
C THR A 50 17.54 -7.10 6.12
N SER A 51 16.31 -7.41 5.69
CA SER A 51 16.01 -8.69 5.03
C SER A 51 16.58 -8.74 3.62
N GLU A 52 16.56 -9.92 3.01
CA GLU A 52 16.95 -10.11 1.62
C GLU A 52 16.00 -9.43 0.63
N GLU A 53 16.51 -9.17 -0.58
CA GLU A 53 15.77 -8.61 -1.69
C GLU A 53 15.00 -9.72 -2.41
N LEU A 54 13.67 -9.62 -2.44
CA LEU A 54 12.81 -10.63 -3.04
C LEU A 54 12.14 -10.08 -4.29
N LYS A 55 12.24 -10.84 -5.38
CA LYS A 55 11.50 -10.55 -6.61
C LYS A 55 10.01 -10.77 -6.35
N THR A 56 9.23 -9.73 -6.56
CA THR A 56 7.80 -9.65 -6.25
C THR A 56 7.06 -9.23 -7.52
N ASN A 57 6.27 -10.13 -8.10
CA ASN A 57 5.51 -9.88 -9.32
C ASN A 57 4.03 -9.71 -9.00
N ILE A 58 3.40 -8.68 -9.57
CA ILE A 58 2.00 -8.34 -9.35
C ILE A 58 1.20 -8.67 -10.60
N PHE A 59 0.09 -9.38 -10.40
CA PHE A 59 -0.85 -9.78 -11.43
C PHE A 59 -2.25 -9.24 -11.10
N ILE A 60 -2.94 -8.73 -12.11
CA ILE A 60 -4.32 -8.25 -12.03
C ILE A 60 -5.16 -9.05 -13.02
N ASP A 61 -6.21 -9.71 -12.54
CA ASP A 61 -7.07 -10.59 -13.35
C ASP A 61 -6.26 -11.58 -14.23
N GLY A 62 -5.17 -12.12 -13.65
CA GLY A 62 -4.27 -13.09 -14.30
C GLY A 62 -3.18 -12.50 -15.19
N LYS A 63 -3.19 -11.20 -15.50
CA LYS A 63 -2.15 -10.54 -16.30
C LYS A 63 -1.08 -9.92 -15.41
N GLU A 64 0.19 -10.20 -15.69
CA GLU A 64 1.31 -9.51 -15.02
C GLU A 64 1.32 -8.03 -15.41
N ILE A 65 1.36 -7.15 -14.40
CA ILE A 65 1.38 -5.70 -14.61
C ILE A 65 2.72 -5.07 -14.24
N ALA A 66 3.44 -5.65 -13.27
CA ALA A 66 4.69 -5.10 -12.76
C ALA A 66 5.49 -6.15 -11.97
N GLY A 67 6.80 -5.94 -11.91
CA GLY A 67 7.71 -6.69 -11.05
C GLY A 67 8.61 -5.73 -10.27
N TYR A 68 8.78 -6.00 -8.98
CA TYR A 68 9.55 -5.18 -8.05
C TYR A 68 10.52 -6.03 -7.25
N ILE A 69 11.52 -5.39 -6.66
CA ILE A 69 12.42 -6.00 -5.68
C ILE A 69 12.08 -5.40 -4.31
N ILE A 70 11.60 -6.24 -3.39
CA ILE A 70 11.05 -5.80 -2.10
C ILE A 70 11.68 -6.60 -0.96
N ARG A 71 12.04 -5.91 0.13
CA ARG A 71 12.58 -6.51 1.36
C ARG A 71 11.45 -6.86 2.34
N LEU A 72 10.62 -7.84 1.97
CA LEU A 72 9.48 -8.25 2.79
C LEU A 72 9.93 -8.83 4.12
N ALA A 73 9.19 -8.49 5.18
CA ALA A 73 9.45 -8.90 6.55
C ALA A 73 9.65 -10.41 6.72
N LYS A 74 10.84 -10.82 7.14
CA LYS A 74 11.18 -12.23 7.36
C LYS A 74 11.01 -12.59 8.82
N ASP A 75 11.69 -11.87 9.70
CA ASP A 75 11.77 -12.18 11.13
C ASP A 75 11.00 -11.15 11.97
N LYS A 76 10.94 -9.89 11.51
CA LYS A 76 10.25 -8.78 12.17
C LYS A 76 9.65 -7.81 11.16
N VAL A 77 8.79 -6.92 11.62
CA VAL A 77 8.28 -5.80 10.82
C VAL A 77 8.91 -4.52 11.35
N ASP A 78 9.70 -3.85 10.51
CA ASP A 78 10.27 -2.54 10.84
C ASP A 78 9.28 -1.42 10.52
N TYR A 79 8.62 -1.50 9.36
CA TYR A 79 7.61 -0.55 8.91
C TYR A 79 6.67 -1.19 7.86
N TRP A 80 5.64 -0.44 7.47
CA TRP A 80 4.72 -0.84 6.40
C TRP A 80 4.86 0.11 5.21
N VAL A 81 4.74 -0.46 4.03
CA VAL A 81 4.62 0.29 2.77
C VAL A 81 3.23 0.04 2.18
N PRO A 82 2.52 1.07 1.71
CA PRO A 82 1.26 0.90 1.01
C PRO A 82 1.51 0.62 -0.48
N LEU A 83 0.88 -0.44 -0.99
CA LEU A 83 0.60 -0.60 -2.42
C LEU A 83 -0.81 -0.08 -2.66
N ASP A 84 -0.94 0.99 -3.46
CA ASP A 84 -2.24 1.57 -3.82
C ASP A 84 -2.99 0.63 -4.78
N LEU A 85 -4.24 0.32 -4.44
CA LEU A 85 -5.13 -0.56 -5.17
C LEU A 85 -6.33 0.20 -5.78
N SER A 86 -6.34 1.54 -5.73
CA SER A 86 -7.48 2.37 -6.15
C SER A 86 -7.91 2.07 -7.60
N GLU A 87 -6.95 1.88 -8.50
CA GLU A 87 -7.21 1.56 -9.91
C GLU A 87 -7.73 0.14 -10.14
N TRP A 88 -7.64 -0.74 -9.13
CA TRP A 88 -7.96 -2.17 -9.25
C TRP A 88 -9.08 -2.63 -8.31
N GLN A 89 -9.88 -1.70 -7.78
CA GLN A 89 -11.00 -2.04 -6.90
C GLN A 89 -11.93 -3.08 -7.53
N GLY A 90 -12.20 -4.14 -6.77
CA GLY A 90 -13.03 -5.27 -7.18
C GLY A 90 -12.34 -6.29 -8.09
N LYS A 91 -11.09 -6.08 -8.51
CA LYS A 91 -10.33 -7.05 -9.33
C LYS A 91 -9.64 -8.10 -8.49
N GLU A 92 -9.29 -9.23 -9.12
CA GLU A 92 -8.45 -10.24 -8.47
C GLU A 92 -6.98 -9.81 -8.57
N ILE A 93 -6.32 -9.72 -7.42
CA ILE A 93 -4.91 -9.43 -7.28
C ILE A 93 -4.18 -10.70 -6.92
N ARG A 94 -3.06 -10.94 -7.58
CA ARG A 94 -2.10 -11.96 -7.18
C ARG A 94 -0.71 -11.36 -7.08
N ILE A 95 -0.01 -11.67 -6.00
CA ILE A 95 1.38 -11.26 -5.76
C ILE A 95 2.22 -12.50 -5.57
N ASP A 96 3.12 -12.76 -6.51
CA ASP A 96 4.07 -13.87 -6.46
C ASP A 96 5.39 -13.37 -5.88
N ILE A 97 5.97 -14.13 -4.95
CA ILE A 97 7.23 -13.77 -4.31
C ILE A 97 8.21 -14.94 -4.46
N SER A 98 9.27 -14.70 -5.23
CA SER A 98 10.31 -15.69 -5.46
C SER A 98 11.30 -15.74 -4.31
N GLY A 99 11.59 -16.96 -3.84
CA GLY A 99 12.57 -17.21 -2.79
C GLY A 99 12.10 -16.91 -1.37
N LEU A 100 10.82 -16.59 -1.15
CA LEU A 100 10.28 -16.35 0.18
C LEU A 100 10.23 -17.64 1.01
N ASN A 101 10.75 -17.58 2.23
CA ASN A 101 10.66 -18.69 3.18
C ASN A 101 9.24 -18.83 3.77
N GLU A 102 8.74 -20.06 3.92
CA GLU A 102 7.44 -20.35 4.51
C GLU A 102 7.30 -19.93 5.99
N SER A 103 8.41 -19.71 6.70
CA SER A 103 8.42 -19.21 8.07
C SER A 103 8.30 -17.68 8.14
N ALA A 104 8.39 -16.97 7.02
CA ALA A 104 8.47 -15.51 6.99
C ALA A 104 7.24 -14.85 7.63
N VAL A 105 7.49 -13.84 8.47
CA VAL A 105 6.46 -13.12 9.21
C VAL A 105 5.51 -12.36 8.27
N CYS A 106 5.96 -11.92 7.10
CA CYS A 106 5.11 -11.22 6.13
C CYS A 106 3.85 -12.01 5.73
N LEU A 107 3.94 -13.35 5.68
CA LEU A 107 2.83 -14.26 5.36
C LEU A 107 1.63 -14.10 6.30
N LYS A 108 1.86 -13.61 7.53
CA LYS A 108 0.83 -13.41 8.55
C LYS A 108 0.47 -11.94 8.75
N LYS A 109 1.24 -11.01 8.18
CA LYS A 109 1.18 -9.58 8.49
C LYS A 109 0.71 -8.72 7.33
N ILE A 110 0.83 -9.19 6.09
CA ILE A 110 0.21 -8.54 4.93
C ILE A 110 -1.30 -8.44 5.16
N LYS A 111 -1.87 -7.27 4.88
CA LYS A 111 -3.29 -6.99 5.06
C LYS A 111 -3.75 -5.86 4.15
N GLN A 112 -5.02 -5.87 3.79
CA GLN A 112 -5.67 -4.72 3.18
C GLN A 112 -6.03 -3.66 4.23
N SER A 113 -6.05 -2.39 3.82
CA SER A 113 -6.40 -1.24 4.67
C SER A 113 -6.92 -0.06 3.83
N ASP A 114 -7.96 0.62 4.30
CA ASP A 114 -8.46 1.86 3.64
C ASP A 114 -7.58 3.08 3.93
N THR A 115 -6.76 2.99 4.97
CA THR A 115 -5.93 4.09 5.45
C THR A 115 -4.47 3.70 5.53
N PHE A 116 -3.60 4.65 5.24
CA PHE A 116 -2.18 4.62 5.57
C PHE A 116 -1.81 5.98 6.16
N ASP A 117 -1.04 5.98 7.26
CA ASP A 117 -0.68 7.23 7.94
C ASP A 117 0.52 7.88 7.25
N PHE A 118 0.28 9.02 6.61
CA PHE A 118 1.30 9.82 5.92
C PHE A 118 1.80 11.00 6.76
N LYS A 119 1.62 11.00 8.08
CA LYS A 119 2.00 12.14 8.93
C LYS A 119 3.51 12.40 8.98
N TYR A 120 3.86 13.66 8.77
CA TYR A 120 5.22 14.22 8.89
C TYR A 120 5.54 14.64 10.33
N ASN A 121 5.56 13.68 11.27
CA ASN A 121 5.84 13.96 12.68
C ASN A 121 6.98 13.09 13.25
N GLU A 122 7.89 12.65 12.38
CA GLU A 122 9.05 11.86 12.79
C GLU A 122 10.20 12.76 13.26
N THR A 123 10.95 12.30 14.26
CA THR A 123 12.05 13.04 14.91
C THR A 123 13.04 13.68 13.95
N TYR A 124 13.30 13.04 12.81
CA TYR A 124 14.30 13.47 11.82
C TYR A 124 13.69 13.98 10.51
N ARG A 125 12.36 14.05 10.40
CA ARG A 125 11.70 14.57 9.20
C ARG A 125 11.97 16.07 9.08
N PRO A 126 12.63 16.55 8.01
CA PRO A 126 12.85 17.98 7.82
C PRO A 126 11.51 18.71 7.71
N ALA A 127 11.35 19.81 8.46
CA ALA A 127 10.10 20.56 8.48
C ALA A 127 9.86 21.46 7.25
N TYR A 128 10.91 21.79 6.50
CA TYR A 128 10.85 22.75 5.38
C TYR A 128 11.70 22.35 4.16
N HIS A 129 12.29 21.14 4.16
CA HIS A 129 12.89 20.56 2.96
C HIS A 129 11.97 19.48 2.42
N PHE A 130 11.86 19.40 1.10
CA PHE A 130 11.04 18.38 0.44
C PHE A 130 11.52 16.97 0.81
N THR A 131 10.58 16.09 1.17
CA THR A 131 10.77 14.65 1.29
C THR A 131 9.53 13.93 0.78
N PRO A 132 9.65 12.72 0.20
CA PRO A 132 8.47 11.94 -0.13
C PRO A 132 7.73 11.55 1.17
N PRO A 133 6.43 11.22 1.10
CA PRO A 133 5.68 10.82 2.29
C PRO A 133 6.30 9.60 2.99
N TYR A 134 6.82 8.65 2.20
CA TYR A 134 7.55 7.46 2.64
C TYR A 134 8.51 7.00 1.55
N GLY A 135 9.32 5.97 1.80
CA GLY A 135 10.21 5.35 0.81
C GLY A 135 11.57 6.04 0.68
N TRP A 136 12.31 5.70 -0.37
CA TRP A 136 13.64 6.26 -0.66
C TRP A 136 13.58 7.26 -1.82
N MET A 137 14.28 8.38 -1.67
CA MET A 137 14.43 9.39 -2.72
C MET A 137 15.90 9.77 -2.89
N ASN A 138 16.28 10.09 -4.13
CA ASN A 138 17.55 10.77 -4.42
C ASN A 138 17.35 11.97 -5.38
N ASP A 139 17.88 11.89 -6.59
CA ASP A 139 18.10 13.02 -7.47
C ASP A 139 16.79 13.74 -7.84
N PRO A 140 16.74 15.08 -7.80
CA PRO A 140 15.65 15.82 -8.41
C PRO A 140 15.69 15.62 -9.93
N ASN A 141 14.53 15.42 -10.52
CA ASN A 141 14.33 15.16 -11.95
C ASN A 141 13.26 16.11 -12.50
N GLY A 142 13.26 16.30 -13.82
CA GLY A 142 12.16 16.97 -14.53
C GLY A 142 11.75 18.34 -13.98
N MET A 143 12.65 19.07 -13.33
CA MET A 143 12.31 20.35 -12.69
C MET A 143 11.85 21.36 -13.75
N VAL A 144 10.57 21.71 -13.72
CA VAL A 144 9.96 22.61 -14.71
C VAL A 144 8.93 23.51 -14.03
N TYR A 145 8.89 24.77 -14.46
CA TYR A 145 7.78 25.65 -14.15
C TYR A 145 6.78 25.62 -15.30
N TYR A 146 5.55 25.20 -15.05
CA TYR A 146 4.52 25.04 -16.07
C TYR A 146 3.14 25.38 -15.50
N ALA A 147 2.33 26.10 -16.27
CA ALA A 147 0.95 26.42 -15.95
C ALA A 147 0.69 27.04 -14.55
N GLY A 148 1.67 27.77 -14.00
CA GLY A 148 1.55 28.40 -12.67
C GLY A 148 2.23 27.63 -11.55
N GLU A 149 2.74 26.42 -11.81
CA GLU A 149 3.26 25.50 -10.81
C GLU A 149 4.73 25.13 -11.09
N TYR A 150 5.50 24.96 -10.02
CA TYR A 150 6.78 24.29 -10.02
C TYR A 150 6.56 22.80 -9.86
N HIS A 151 6.98 22.03 -10.86
CA HIS A 151 6.98 20.58 -10.82
C HIS A 151 8.34 20.07 -10.37
N LEU A 152 8.34 19.23 -9.35
CA LEU A 152 9.50 18.49 -8.88
C LEU A 152 9.23 17.00 -9.10
N PHE A 153 9.93 16.40 -10.05
CA PHE A 153 10.06 14.96 -10.09
C PHE A 153 11.29 14.55 -9.31
N TYR A 154 11.36 13.30 -8.87
CA TYR A 154 12.52 12.79 -8.14
C TYR A 154 12.65 11.28 -8.32
N GLN A 155 13.89 10.78 -8.34
CA GLN A 155 14.13 9.35 -8.27
C GLN A 155 13.55 8.80 -6.98
N TYR A 156 12.73 7.75 -7.08
CA TYR A 156 11.90 7.26 -6.00
C TYR A 156 11.84 5.73 -5.96
N ASN A 157 11.99 5.16 -4.77
CA ASN A 157 11.62 3.78 -4.48
C ASN A 157 10.38 3.78 -3.56
N PRO A 158 9.20 3.40 -4.07
CA PRO A 158 8.00 3.30 -3.24
C PRO A 158 8.02 2.09 -2.30
N PHE A 159 8.91 1.11 -2.49
CA PHE A 159 8.86 -0.18 -1.78
C PHE A 159 9.92 -0.38 -0.69
N GLY A 160 10.61 0.68 -0.29
CA GLY A 160 11.53 0.62 0.86
C GLY A 160 12.38 1.86 1.02
N THR A 161 13.16 1.91 2.10
CA THR A 161 14.04 3.03 2.45
C THR A 161 15.44 2.90 1.86
N ARG A 162 15.63 2.10 0.80
CA ARG A 162 16.91 1.92 0.10
C ARG A 162 16.76 2.15 -1.39
N TRP A 163 17.87 2.41 -2.07
CA TRP A 163 17.91 2.49 -3.52
C TRP A 163 17.47 1.16 -4.16
N GLN A 164 16.37 1.18 -4.91
CA GLN A 164 15.82 0.09 -5.74
C GLN A 164 14.56 0.61 -6.48
N ASN A 165 13.97 -0.16 -7.42
CA ASN A 165 12.67 0.14 -8.05
C ASN A 165 12.52 1.59 -8.57
N MET A 166 13.55 2.11 -9.24
CA MET A 166 13.61 3.51 -9.68
C MET A 166 12.37 3.91 -10.47
N SER A 167 11.58 4.76 -9.84
CA SER A 167 10.36 5.36 -10.36
C SER A 167 10.50 6.88 -10.25
N TRP A 168 9.65 7.63 -10.94
CA TRP A 168 9.55 9.07 -10.72
C TRP A 168 8.42 9.36 -9.75
N GLY A 169 8.77 9.82 -8.55
CA GLY A 169 7.81 10.51 -7.70
C GLY A 169 7.56 11.92 -8.24
N HIS A 170 6.43 12.52 -7.89
CA HIS A 170 6.02 13.83 -8.41
C HIS A 170 5.37 14.66 -7.29
N ALA A 171 5.80 15.90 -7.17
CA ALA A 171 5.13 16.92 -6.38
C ALA A 171 5.06 18.25 -7.14
N VAL A 172 4.08 19.07 -6.80
CA VAL A 172 3.90 20.42 -7.33
C VAL A 172 3.89 21.46 -6.22
N SER A 173 4.26 22.69 -6.55
CA SER A 173 4.24 23.82 -5.63
C SER A 173 3.99 25.13 -6.37
N THR A 174 3.31 26.09 -5.75
CA THR A 174 3.17 27.45 -6.28
C THR A 174 4.24 28.41 -5.76
N ASP A 175 5.05 28.00 -4.77
CA ASP A 175 5.99 28.88 -4.07
C ASP A 175 7.37 28.26 -3.74
N LEU A 176 7.64 27.03 -4.19
CA LEU A 176 8.84 26.21 -3.92
C LEU A 176 9.04 25.83 -2.43
N VAL A 177 8.08 26.13 -1.57
CA VAL A 177 8.14 25.87 -0.12
C VAL A 177 7.09 24.86 0.30
N HIS A 178 5.84 25.07 -0.10
CA HIS A 178 4.72 24.18 0.19
C HIS A 178 4.47 23.28 -1.01
N TRP A 179 4.56 21.97 -0.78
CA TRP A 179 4.48 20.96 -1.83
C TRP A 179 3.23 20.09 -1.67
N GLU A 180 2.54 19.84 -2.77
CA GLU A 180 1.47 18.86 -2.90
C GLU A 180 1.99 17.64 -3.65
N HIS A 181 1.81 16.45 -3.07
CA HIS A 181 2.19 15.19 -3.70
C HIS A 181 1.12 14.74 -4.68
N LEU A 182 1.53 14.25 -5.86
CA LEU A 182 0.65 13.74 -6.91
C LEU A 182 0.75 12.21 -7.05
#